data_AF-A0A1J4YS44-F1
#
_entry.id   AF-A0A1J4YS44-F1
#
_cell.length_a   1.000
_cell.length_b   1.000
_cell.length_c   1.000
_cell.angle_alpha   90.00
_cell.angle_beta   90.00
_cell.angle_gamma   90.00
#
_symmetry.space_group_name_H-M   'P 1'
#
loop_
_entity.id
_entity.type
_entity.pdbx_description
1 polymer ?
#
loop_
_entity_poly.entity_id
_entity_poly.type
_entity_poly.pdbx_seq_one_letter_code
_entity_poly.pdbx_strand_id
1 'polypeptide(L)'
;MIKRIISIFLVFVVFLVGVICGFVIDRLLISKRMPFHRQPHQGQEIKIPHVLGNRFSKNLNLTDEQKNKLNQILEKNKDVMKNLRNEMEPKFNKVRASLETEIKSILNDEQRQQFEKMTEKARKKIIWNVGKGKKKK
;
A
#
# COMPACT_ATOMS: atom_id res chain seq x y z
N MET A 1 52.19 4.43 -1.08
CA MET A 1 51.11 3.95 -0.19
C MET A 1 50.04 5.02 0.05
N ILE A 2 50.44 6.24 0.47
CA ILE A 2 49.54 7.39 0.75
C ILE A 2 48.64 7.76 -0.45
N LYS A 3 49.18 7.82 -1.68
CA LYS A 3 48.39 8.15 -2.89
C LYS A 3 47.25 7.16 -3.18
N ARG A 4 47.42 5.87 -2.85
CA ARG A 4 46.38 4.84 -3.01
C ARG A 4 45.25 5.01 -1.99
N ILE A 5 45.58 5.37 -0.76
CA ILE A 5 44.62 5.64 0.31
C ILE A 5 43.78 6.88 -0.03
N ILE A 6 44.41 7.93 -0.58
CA ILE A 6 43.71 9.14 -1.04
C ILE A 6 42.73 8.83 -2.16
N SER A 7 43.13 8.02 -3.16
CA SER A 7 42.23 7.64 -4.26
C SER A 7 41.02 6.84 -3.77
N ILE A 8 41.21 5.89 -2.85
CA ILE A 8 40.12 5.09 -2.27
C ILE A 8 39.16 5.99 -1.48
N PHE A 9 39.69 6.92 -0.70
CA PHE A 9 38.89 7.88 0.06
C PHE A 9 38.07 8.80 -0.87
N LEU A 10 38.67 9.28 -1.97
CA LEU A 10 38.00 10.13 -2.96
C LEU A 10 36.82 9.42 -3.63
N VAL A 11 37.00 8.14 -4.00
CA VAL A 11 35.91 7.32 -4.57
C VAL A 11 34.79 7.13 -3.54
N PHE A 12 35.13 6.90 -2.28
CA PHE A 12 34.15 6.70 -1.21
C PHE A 12 33.32 7.97 -0.95
N VAL A 13 33.95 9.14 -0.98
CA VAL A 13 33.26 10.44 -0.82
C VAL A 13 32.32 10.71 -2.00
N VAL A 14 32.77 10.47 -3.25
CA VAL A 14 31.93 10.63 -4.43
C VAL A 14 30.72 9.69 -4.39
N PHE A 15 30.92 8.45 -3.96
CA PHE A 15 29.84 7.48 -3.78
C PHE A 15 28.81 7.94 -2.73
N LEU A 16 29.27 8.40 -1.57
CA LEU A 16 28.40 8.94 -0.51
C LEU A 16 27.59 10.16 -0.99
N VAL A 17 28.22 11.08 -1.72
CA VAL A 17 27.54 12.23 -2.31
C VAL A 17 26.49 11.79 -3.33
N GLY A 18 26.80 10.77 -4.15
CA GLY A 18 25.85 10.18 -5.09
C GLY A 18 24.62 9.58 -4.39
N VAL A 19 24.80 8.84 -3.29
CA VAL A 19 23.69 8.25 -2.51
C VAL A 19 22.83 9.34 -1.88
N ILE A 20 23.44 10.39 -1.32
CA ILE A 20 22.71 11.52 -0.72
C ILE A 20 21.92 12.27 -1.79
N CYS A 21 22.54 12.57 -2.95
CA CYS A 21 21.84 13.21 -4.07
C CYS A 21 20.68 12.35 -4.58
N GLY A 22 20.89 11.05 -4.75
CA GLY A 22 19.82 10.11 -5.15
C GLY A 22 18.64 10.12 -4.18
N PHE A 23 18.92 10.09 -2.88
CA PHE A 23 17.90 10.13 -1.82
C PHE A 23 17.13 11.46 -1.80
N VAL A 24 17.82 12.59 -1.99
CA VAL A 24 17.19 13.92 -2.03
C VAL A 24 16.34 14.09 -3.29
N ILE A 25 16.81 13.62 -4.45
CA ILE A 25 16.06 13.63 -5.71
C ILE A 25 14.78 12.78 -5.61
N ASP A 26 14.87 11.58 -5.06
CA ASP A 26 13.72 10.71 -4.84
C ASP A 26 12.69 11.39 -3.91
N ARG A 27 13.17 12.00 -2.82
CA ARG A 27 12.28 12.67 -1.86
C ARG A 27 11.61 13.93 -2.41
N LEU A 28 12.31 14.72 -3.22
CA LEU A 28 11.84 16.02 -3.70
C LEU A 28 11.10 15.96 -5.04
N LEU A 29 11.49 15.09 -5.97
CA LEU A 29 10.91 15.03 -7.33
C LEU A 29 9.89 13.89 -7.50
N ILE A 30 10.13 12.71 -6.91
CA ILE A 30 9.26 11.54 -7.09
C ILE A 30 8.03 11.60 -6.16
N SER A 31 8.10 12.35 -5.04
CA SER A 31 6.94 12.55 -4.15
C SER A 31 5.77 13.31 -4.78
N LYS A 32 5.97 13.98 -5.93
CA LYS A 32 4.90 14.67 -6.68
C LYS A 32 4.31 13.87 -7.85
N ARG A 33 4.90 12.74 -8.27
CA ARG A 33 4.47 12.01 -9.49
C ARG A 33 3.92 10.61 -9.26
N MET A 34 3.62 10.24 -8.03
CA MET A 34 2.66 9.16 -7.79
C MET A 34 1.60 9.59 -6.79
N PRO A 35 0.44 10.09 -7.25
CA PRO A 35 -0.78 9.94 -6.49
C PRO A 35 -1.19 8.46 -6.55
N PHE A 36 -0.38 7.58 -5.99
CA PHE A 36 -0.86 6.31 -5.45
C PHE A 36 -1.61 6.59 -4.14
N HIS A 37 -2.54 7.55 -4.18
CA HIS A 37 -3.69 7.58 -3.30
C HIS A 37 -4.64 6.48 -3.76
N ARG A 38 -4.19 5.21 -3.73
CA ARG A 38 -5.10 4.16 -3.31
C ARG A 38 -5.36 4.49 -1.86
N GLN A 39 -6.37 5.33 -1.60
CA GLN A 39 -7.04 5.30 -0.31
C GLN A 39 -7.36 3.82 -0.08
N PRO A 40 -6.70 3.13 0.86
CA PRO A 40 -7.12 1.79 1.18
C PRO A 40 -8.48 2.00 1.82
N HIS A 41 -9.56 1.71 1.09
CA HIS A 41 -10.90 1.65 1.63
C HIS A 41 -10.89 0.58 2.73
N GLN A 42 -10.55 1.07 3.92
CA GLN A 42 -11.17 0.88 5.21
C GLN A 42 -11.74 -0.51 5.48
N GLY A 43 -11.44 -1.04 6.66
CA GLY A 43 -12.30 -1.99 7.38
C GLY A 43 -13.65 -1.39 7.80
N GLN A 44 -14.23 -0.55 6.93
CA GLN A 44 -15.66 -0.64 6.67
C GLN A 44 -15.91 -2.07 6.15
N GLU A 45 -17.09 -2.65 6.35
CA GLU A 45 -17.57 -3.56 5.31
C GLU A 45 -17.30 -2.80 4.02
N ILE A 46 -16.36 -3.25 3.19
CA ILE A 46 -16.24 -2.65 1.87
C ILE A 46 -17.65 -2.86 1.36
N LYS A 47 -18.41 -1.77 1.24
CA LYS A 47 -19.62 -1.78 0.45
C LYS A 47 -19.08 -1.89 -0.96
N ILE A 48 -18.55 -3.08 -1.29
CA ILE A 48 -18.15 -3.52 -2.61
C ILE A 48 -19.29 -3.13 -3.54
N PRO A 49 -20.57 -3.33 -3.14
CA PRO A 49 -21.71 -2.73 -3.82
C PRO A 49 -21.60 -1.22 -4.07
N HIS A 50 -21.37 -0.41 -3.05
CA HIS A 50 -21.36 1.05 -3.19
C HIS A 50 -20.13 1.59 -3.97
N VAL A 51 -18.96 0.97 -3.81
CA VAL A 51 -17.74 1.39 -4.52
C VAL A 51 -17.81 1.01 -6.00
N LEU A 52 -18.24 -0.21 -6.32
CA LEU A 52 -18.49 -0.64 -7.70
C LEU A 52 -19.63 0.18 -8.32
N GLY A 53 -20.71 0.37 -7.57
CA GLY A 53 -21.86 1.18 -7.96
C GLY A 53 -21.46 2.59 -8.38
N ASN A 54 -20.75 3.32 -7.50
CA ASN A 54 -20.28 4.68 -7.81
C ASN A 54 -19.29 4.72 -8.98
N ARG A 55 -18.36 3.76 -9.05
CA ARG A 55 -17.36 3.72 -10.12
C ARG A 55 -18.02 3.46 -11.48
N PHE A 56 -18.93 2.50 -11.56
CA PHE A 56 -19.64 2.18 -12.80
C PHE A 56 -20.61 3.29 -13.19
N SER A 57 -21.35 3.84 -12.21
CA SER A 57 -22.25 4.97 -12.46
C SER A 57 -21.52 6.17 -13.05
N LYS A 58 -20.34 6.51 -12.51
CA LYS A 58 -19.53 7.64 -12.98
C LYS A 58 -18.84 7.37 -14.31
N ASN A 59 -18.29 6.18 -14.50
CA ASN A 59 -17.47 5.88 -15.69
C ASN A 59 -18.31 5.53 -16.92
N LEU A 60 -19.54 5.04 -16.72
CA LEU A 60 -20.44 4.62 -17.79
C LEU A 60 -21.60 5.60 -18.00
N ASN A 61 -21.64 6.72 -17.25
CA ASN A 61 -22.71 7.72 -17.31
C ASN A 61 -24.12 7.09 -17.22
N LEU A 62 -24.31 6.20 -16.25
CA LEU A 62 -25.56 5.45 -16.12
C LEU A 62 -26.76 6.37 -15.85
N THR A 63 -27.90 6.06 -16.46
CA THR A 63 -29.19 6.70 -16.12
C THR A 63 -29.64 6.28 -14.72
N ASP A 64 -30.60 7.00 -14.13
CA ASP A 64 -31.07 6.69 -12.77
C ASP A 64 -31.74 5.31 -12.69
N GLU A 65 -32.43 4.89 -13.76
CA GLU A 65 -33.00 3.55 -13.85
C GLU A 65 -31.90 2.47 -13.87
N GLN A 66 -30.81 2.69 -14.63
CA GLN A 66 -29.67 1.79 -14.68
C GLN A 66 -28.93 1.73 -13.34
N LYS A 67 -28.79 2.85 -12.63
CA LYS A 67 -28.21 2.88 -11.28
C LYS A 67 -29.02 2.06 -10.29
N ASN A 68 -30.35 2.17 -10.34
CA ASN A 68 -31.22 1.38 -9.47
C ASN A 68 -31.09 -0.12 -9.71
N LYS A 69 -31.07 -0.54 -10.99
CA LYS A 69 -30.83 -1.93 -11.38
C LYS A 69 -29.45 -2.41 -10.91
N LEU A 70 -28.42 -1.59 -11.07
CA LEU A 70 -27.07 -1.90 -10.61
C LEU A 70 -27.02 -2.08 -9.09
N ASN A 71 -27.65 -1.19 -8.32
CA ASN A 71 -27.70 -1.30 -6.87
C ASN A 71 -28.37 -2.60 -6.40
N GLN A 72 -29.48 -3.00 -7.04
CA GLN A 72 -30.14 -4.27 -6.73
C GLN A 72 -29.25 -5.49 -7.02
N ILE A 73 -28.54 -5.49 -8.16
CA ILE A 73 -27.60 -6.57 -8.50
C ILE A 73 -26.50 -6.66 -7.44
N LEU A 74 -25.95 -5.52 -7.04
CA LEU A 74 -24.85 -5.48 -6.11
C LEU A 74 -25.27 -5.86 -4.68
N GLU A 75 -26.44 -5.42 -4.21
CA GLU A 75 -26.97 -5.83 -2.91
C GLU A 75 -27.27 -7.33 -2.85
N LYS A 76 -27.86 -7.91 -3.90
CA LYS A 76 -28.09 -9.36 -3.99
C LYS A 76 -26.81 -10.18 -3.84
N ASN A 77 -25.66 -9.63 -4.26
CA ASN A 77 -24.36 -10.31 -4.24
C ASN A 77 -23.46 -9.88 -3.07
N LYS A 78 -23.96 -9.04 -2.15
CA LYS A 78 -23.15 -8.48 -1.06
C LYS A 78 -22.55 -9.57 -0.16
N ASP A 79 -23.35 -10.56 0.23
CA ASP A 79 -22.92 -11.61 1.16
C ASP A 79 -21.95 -12.59 0.50
N VAL A 80 -22.14 -12.89 -0.79
CA VAL A 80 -21.19 -13.71 -1.57
C VAL A 80 -19.81 -13.08 -1.56
N MET A 81 -19.74 -11.77 -1.84
CA MET A 81 -18.48 -11.02 -1.84
C MET A 81 -17.85 -10.96 -0.45
N LYS A 82 -18.66 -10.80 0.60
CA LYS A 82 -18.21 -10.80 1.99
C LYS A 82 -17.61 -12.15 2.39
N ASN A 83 -18.29 -13.25 2.07
CA ASN A 83 -17.85 -14.60 2.40
C ASN A 83 -16.55 -14.95 1.67
N LEU A 84 -16.46 -14.66 0.38
CA LEU A 84 -15.23 -14.86 -0.39
C LEU A 84 -14.05 -14.09 0.21
N ARG A 85 -14.29 -12.84 0.65
CA ARG A 85 -13.25 -12.05 1.30
C ARG A 85 -12.79 -12.66 2.63
N ASN A 86 -13.73 -13.10 3.46
CA ASN A 86 -13.42 -13.74 4.75
C ASN A 86 -12.63 -15.04 4.57
N GLU A 87 -12.92 -15.81 3.52
CA GLU A 87 -12.19 -17.05 3.22
C GLU A 87 -10.76 -16.78 2.72
N MET A 88 -10.59 -15.74 1.89
CA MET A 88 -9.30 -15.43 1.26
C MET A 88 -8.36 -14.62 2.14
N GLU A 89 -8.88 -13.75 3.02
CA GLU A 89 -8.07 -12.93 3.93
C GLU A 89 -7.02 -13.72 4.73
N PRO A 90 -7.35 -14.83 5.42
CA PRO A 90 -6.35 -15.61 6.16
C PRO A 90 -5.30 -16.24 5.23
N LYS A 91 -5.68 -16.65 4.02
CA LYS A 91 -4.74 -17.21 3.03
C LYS A 91 -3.72 -16.15 2.60
N PHE A 92 -4.19 -14.93 2.29
CA PHE A 92 -3.31 -13.81 1.97
C PHE A 92 -2.39 -13.42 3.13
N ASN A 93 -2.91 -13.41 4.37
CA ASN A 93 -2.10 -13.09 5.54
C ASN A 93 -0.97 -14.10 5.76
N LYS A 94 -1.24 -15.40 5.54
CA LYS A 94 -0.21 -16.45 5.60
C LYS A 94 0.89 -16.25 4.55
N VAL A 95 0.51 -16.03 3.29
CA VAL A 95 1.48 -15.78 2.21
C VAL A 95 2.31 -14.54 2.52
N ARG A 96 1.67 -13.46 2.97
CA ARG A 96 2.37 -12.23 3.34
C ARG A 96 3.38 -12.46 4.46
N ALA A 97 3.04 -13.23 5.50
CA ALA A 97 3.94 -13.54 6.60
C ALA A 97 5.15 -14.38 6.14
N SER A 98 4.95 -15.34 5.22
CA SER A 98 6.04 -16.10 4.60
C SER A 98 6.99 -15.17 3.84
N LEU A 99 6.44 -14.35 2.95
CA LEU A 99 7.23 -13.40 2.16
C LEU A 99 7.98 -12.40 3.04
N GLU A 100 7.37 -11.88 4.10
CA GLU A 100 8.05 -11.00 5.05
C GLU A 100 9.25 -11.70 5.72
N THR A 101 9.15 -13.00 6.02
CA THR A 101 10.26 -13.81 6.57
C THR A 101 11.37 -14.03 5.55
N GLU A 102 11.01 -14.43 4.33
CA GLU A 102 11.95 -14.68 3.24
C GLU A 102 12.71 -13.39 2.87
N ILE A 103 12.00 -12.26 2.76
CA ILE A 103 12.62 -10.96 2.53
C ILE A 103 13.58 -10.62 3.67
N LYS A 104 13.18 -10.77 4.94
CA LYS A 104 14.08 -10.48 6.07
C LYS A 104 15.35 -11.32 6.02
N SER A 105 15.29 -12.56 5.53
CA SER A 105 16.46 -13.46 5.49
C SER A 105 17.62 -12.93 4.64
N ILE A 106 17.33 -12.15 3.58
CA ILE A 106 18.34 -11.59 2.66
C ILE A 106 18.80 -10.18 3.03
N LEU A 107 18.23 -9.59 4.09
CA LEU A 107 18.55 -8.23 4.52
C LEU A 107 19.61 -8.23 5.62
N ASN A 108 20.51 -7.24 5.57
CA ASN A 108 21.39 -6.91 6.68
C ASN A 108 20.62 -6.19 7.82
N ASP A 109 21.26 -5.99 8.96
CA ASP A 109 20.59 -5.47 10.16
C ASP A 109 19.99 -4.07 9.97
N GLU A 110 20.70 -3.17 9.27
CA GLU A 110 20.21 -1.83 9.01
C GLU A 110 18.97 -1.86 8.08
N GLN A 111 19.02 -2.68 7.03
CA GLN A 111 17.90 -2.87 6.10
C GLN A 111 16.70 -3.52 6.78
N ARG A 112 16.91 -4.47 7.71
CA ARG A 112 15.84 -5.09 8.50
C ARG A 112 15.10 -4.05 9.34
N GLN A 113 15.82 -3.16 10.02
CA GLN A 113 15.19 -2.08 10.78
C GLN A 113 14.39 -1.12 9.90
N GLN A 114 14.88 -0.79 8.71
CA GLN A 114 14.14 0.04 7.76
C GLN A 114 12.88 -0.68 7.25
N PHE A 115 12.99 -1.97 6.92
CA PHE A 115 11.88 -2.80 6.48
C PHE A 115 10.78 -2.93 7.56
N GLU A 116 11.16 -3.09 8.82
CA GLU A 116 10.21 -3.11 9.93
C GLU A 116 9.48 -1.78 10.09
N LYS A 117 10.18 -0.65 10.00
CA LYS A 117 9.54 0.68 10.01
C LYS A 117 8.56 0.87 8.85
N MET A 118 8.89 0.35 7.65
CA MET A 118 8.00 0.40 6.48
C MET A 118 6.74 -0.44 6.68
N THR A 119 6.89 -1.68 7.14
CA THR A 119 5.78 -2.61 7.37
C THR A 119 4.90 -2.17 8.54
N GLU A 120 5.47 -1.65 9.61
CA GLU A 120 4.73 -1.11 10.76
C GLU A 120 3.92 0.13 10.36
N LYS A 121 4.49 1.07 9.59
CA LYS A 121 3.74 2.22 9.05
C LYS A 121 2.57 1.76 8.18
N ALA A 122 2.77 0.74 7.34
CA ALA A 122 1.70 0.17 6.53
C ALA A 122 0.60 -0.46 7.41
N ARG A 123 0.97 -1.25 8.42
CA ARG A 123 0.02 -1.86 9.38
C ARG A 123 -0.73 -0.79 10.20
N LYS A 124 -0.04 0.22 10.75
CA LYS A 124 -0.66 1.33 11.49
C LYS A 124 -1.61 2.14 10.62
N LYS A 125 -1.27 2.39 9.34
CA LYS A 125 -2.20 3.03 8.39
C LYS A 125 -3.46 2.20 8.22
N ILE A 126 -3.35 0.88 8.11
CA ILE A 126 -4.50 -0.03 8.06
C ILE A 126 -5.31 0.03 9.36
N ILE A 127 -4.68 -0.11 10.53
CA ILE A 127 -5.35 -0.12 11.85
C ILE A 127 -6.02 1.23 12.17
N TRP A 128 -5.35 2.35 11.90
CA TRP A 128 -5.93 3.69 12.08
C TRP A 128 -7.14 3.91 11.17
N ASN A 129 -7.08 3.41 9.92
CA ASN A 129 -8.23 3.40 9.03
C ASN A 129 -9.38 2.53 9.56
N VAL A 130 -9.08 1.40 10.20
CA VAL A 130 -10.07 0.52 10.87
C VAL A 130 -10.69 1.18 12.11
N GLY A 131 -9.88 1.80 12.97
CA GLY A 131 -10.31 2.44 14.22
C GLY A 131 -11.17 3.70 14.02
N LYS A 132 -10.85 4.54 13.02
CA LYS A 132 -11.71 5.68 12.64
C LYS A 132 -13.06 5.26 12.05
N GLY A 133 -13.16 4.04 11.51
CA GLY A 133 -14.43 3.48 11.02
C GLY A 133 -15.43 3.15 12.13
N LYS A 134 -14.98 2.86 13.36
CA LYS A 134 -15.85 2.52 14.49
C LYS A 134 -16.44 3.74 15.22
N LYS A 135 -15.80 4.91 15.18
CA LYS A 135 -16.22 6.14 15.89
C LYS A 135 -17.25 7.00 15.14
N LYS A 136 -17.68 6.61 13.93
CA LYS A 136 -18.67 7.31 13.10
C LYS A 136 -20.03 6.58 13.02
N LYS A 137 -20.26 5.60 13.90
CA LYS A 137 -21.61 5.03 14.11
C LYS A 137 -22.32 5.82 15.20
#